data_AF-A0A950WN51-F1
#
_entry.id   AF-A0A950WN51-F1
#
_cell.length_a   1.000
_cell.length_b   1.000
_cell.length_c   1.000
_cell.angle_alpha   90.00
_cell.angle_beta   90.00
_cell.angle_gamma   90.00
#
_symmetry.space_group_name_H-M   'P 1'
#
loop_
_entity.id
_entity.type
_entity.pdbx_description
1 polymer ?
#
loop_
_entity_poly.entity_id
_entity_poly.type
_entity_poly.pdbx_seq_one_letter_code
_entity_poly.pdbx_strand_id
1 'polypeptide(L)'
;PSFNEDPGMKEWRAFMAKYLPGADLSNVTYVYGYNASKAMEQVLKQCNGDFSRTNVLRQAENLHDFEVHTLLPGIKLNTSPTDHRPIKGLQLQRWDGRTWVRFGEVIEGVSA
;
A
#
# COMPACT_ATOMS: atom_id res chain seq x y z
N PRO A 1 16.32 -7.16 -6.10
CA PRO A 1 16.29 -7.28 -7.59
C PRO A 1 14.91 -7.01 -8.20
N SER A 2 13.85 -7.70 -7.76
CA SER A 2 12.52 -7.60 -8.39
C SER A 2 11.86 -6.22 -8.29
N PHE A 3 12.27 -5.38 -7.35
CA PHE A 3 11.73 -4.03 -7.12
C PHE A 3 12.69 -2.89 -7.51
N ASN A 4 13.85 -3.22 -8.10
CA ASN A 4 14.83 -2.20 -8.51
C ASN A 4 14.28 -1.35 -9.66
N GLU A 5 13.64 -2.01 -10.63
CA GLU A 5 13.07 -1.34 -11.80
C GLU A 5 11.58 -1.03 -11.66
N ASP A 6 10.96 -1.44 -10.55
CA ASP A 6 9.54 -1.23 -10.29
C ASP A 6 9.18 0.27 -10.26
N PRO A 7 8.18 0.72 -11.05
CA PRO A 7 7.82 2.13 -11.14
C PRO A 7 7.38 2.75 -9.81
N GLY A 8 6.57 2.04 -9.01
CA GLY A 8 6.10 2.54 -7.72
C GLY A 8 7.25 2.70 -6.72
N MET A 9 8.19 1.76 -6.74
CA MET A 9 9.41 1.87 -5.93
C MET A 9 10.36 2.96 -6.42
N LYS A 10 10.39 3.28 -7.72
CA LYS A 10 11.12 4.47 -8.24
C LYS A 10 10.47 5.77 -7.77
N GLU A 11 9.14 5.86 -7.81
CA GLU A 11 8.39 7.01 -7.27
C GLU A 11 8.69 7.22 -5.78
N TRP A 12 8.60 6.14 -4.99
CA TRP A 12 8.91 6.19 -3.56
C TRP A 12 10.36 6.60 -3.29
N ARG A 13 11.34 6.04 -4.02
CA ARG A 13 12.75 6.45 -3.89
C ARG A 13 12.96 7.92 -4.23
N ALA A 14 12.30 8.44 -5.25
CA ALA A 14 12.35 9.86 -5.60
C ALA A 14 11.72 10.74 -4.51
N PHE A 15 10.60 10.31 -3.92
CA PHE A 15 9.97 10.97 -2.78
C PHE A 15 10.92 11.03 -1.58
N MET A 16 11.53 9.90 -1.20
CA MET A 16 12.47 9.83 -0.09
C MET A 16 13.72 10.69 -0.32
N ALA A 17 14.28 10.66 -1.54
CA ALA A 17 15.44 11.48 -1.89
C ALA A 17 15.15 12.99 -1.76
N LYS A 18 13.92 13.42 -2.07
CA LYS A 18 13.51 14.81 -1.98
C LYS A 18 13.24 15.27 -0.55
N TYR A 19 12.51 14.48 0.24
CA TYR A 19 11.96 14.92 1.52
C TYR A 19 12.71 14.38 2.74
N LEU A 20 13.50 13.32 2.59
CA LEU A 20 14.25 12.70 3.68
C LEU A 20 15.64 12.22 3.20
N PRO A 21 16.49 13.14 2.72
CA PRO A 21 17.81 12.78 2.20
C PRO A 21 18.68 12.13 3.29
N GLY A 22 19.39 11.07 2.94
CA GLY A 22 20.25 10.31 3.87
C GLY A 22 19.52 9.25 4.71
N ALA A 23 18.20 9.08 4.55
CA ALA A 23 17.47 8.00 5.19
C ALA A 23 17.93 6.62 4.70
N ASP A 24 17.91 5.63 5.60
CA ASP A 24 18.17 4.24 5.26
C ASP A 24 16.98 3.64 4.51
N LEU A 25 17.10 3.54 3.18
CA LEU A 25 16.06 3.01 2.31
C LEU A 25 15.86 1.48 2.45
N SER A 26 16.70 0.78 3.21
CA SER A 26 16.46 -0.62 3.56
C SER A 26 15.44 -0.78 4.69
N ASN A 27 15.17 0.29 5.45
CA ASN A 27 14.17 0.29 6.50
C ASN A 27 12.75 0.28 5.91
N VAL A 28 12.08 -0.86 6.05
CA VAL A 28 10.74 -1.12 5.50
C VAL A 28 9.65 -0.22 6.08
N THR A 29 9.86 0.40 7.24
CA THR A 29 8.87 1.29 7.85
C THR A 29 8.64 2.55 7.03
N TYR A 30 9.62 3.00 6.24
CA TYR A 30 9.44 4.13 5.32
C TYR A 30 8.47 3.82 4.18
N VAL A 31 8.52 2.59 3.64
CA VAL A 31 7.56 2.13 2.63
C VAL A 31 6.16 2.04 3.26
N TYR A 32 6.05 1.49 4.47
CA TYR A 32 4.78 1.46 5.19
C TYR A 32 4.19 2.86 5.40
N GLY A 33 4.98 3.82 5.89
CA GLY A 33 4.54 5.19 6.11
C GLY A 33 4.11 5.88 4.82
N TYR A 34 4.81 5.64 3.71
CA TYR A 34 4.42 6.12 2.39
C TYR A 34 3.05 5.55 1.97
N ASN A 35 2.85 4.25 2.13
CA ASN A 35 1.61 3.57 1.74
C ASN A 35 0.41 4.07 2.55
N ALA A 36 0.57 4.18 3.87
CA ALA A 36 -0.45 4.72 4.76
C ALA A 36 -0.81 6.16 4.39
N SER A 37 0.19 6.98 4.03
CA SER A 37 -0.02 8.37 3.61
C SER A 37 -0.76 8.46 2.28
N LYS A 38 -0.46 7.59 1.31
CA LYS A 38 -1.19 7.52 0.03
C LYS A 38 -2.65 7.10 0.21
N ALA A 39 -2.92 6.14 1.10
CA ALA A 39 -4.29 5.77 1.45
C ALA A 39 -5.05 6.95 2.09
N MET A 40 -4.41 7.68 3.01
CA MET A 40 -4.99 8.88 3.61
C MET A 40 -5.25 9.98 2.56
N GLU A 41 -4.30 10.23 1.65
CA GLU A 41 -4.46 11.17 0.54
C GLU A 41 -5.70 10.84 -0.29
N GLN A 42 -5.92 9.56 -0.61
CA GLN A 42 -7.10 9.12 -1.35
C GLN A 42 -8.40 9.36 -0.59
N VAL A 43 -8.46 9.03 0.71
CA VAL A 43 -9.62 9.31 1.56
C VAL A 43 -9.94 10.81 1.58
N LEU A 44 -8.92 11.65 1.73
CA LEU A 44 -9.09 13.11 1.73
C LEU A 44 -9.57 13.65 0.38
N LYS A 45 -9.08 13.10 -0.75
CA LYS A 45 -9.61 13.42 -2.09
C LYS A 45 -11.08 13.05 -2.21
N GLN A 46 -11.46 11.87 -1.74
CA GLN A 46 -12.86 11.41 -1.73
C GLN A 46 -13.79 12.26 -0.85
N CYS A 47 -13.26 12.94 0.16
CA CYS A 47 -14.05 13.83 1.01
C CYS A 47 -14.60 15.06 0.26
N ASN A 48 -13.95 15.47 -0.84
CA ASN A 48 -14.40 16.56 -1.72
C ASN A 48 -14.76 17.86 -0.96
N GLY A 49 -13.95 18.23 0.03
CA GLY A 49 -14.09 19.46 0.82
C GLY A 49 -14.89 19.32 2.12
N ASP A 50 -15.64 18.24 2.33
CA ASP A 50 -16.26 17.93 3.63
C ASP A 50 -15.31 17.07 4.47
N PHE A 51 -14.53 17.71 5.35
CA PHE A 51 -13.60 17.02 6.25
C PHE A 51 -14.18 16.75 7.63
N SER A 52 -15.51 16.71 7.77
CA SER A 52 -16.13 16.28 9.02
C SER A 52 -15.70 14.86 9.39
N ARG A 53 -15.57 14.57 10.69
CA ARG A 53 -15.17 13.24 11.18
C ARG A 53 -16.05 12.14 10.58
N THR A 54 -17.36 12.38 10.52
CA THR A 54 -18.34 11.45 9.95
C THR A 54 -18.06 11.16 8.48
N ASN A 55 -17.77 12.20 7.68
CA ASN A 55 -17.49 12.00 6.27
C ASN A 55 -16.14 11.31 6.03
N VAL A 56 -15.09 11.70 6.77
CA VAL A 56 -13.78 11.05 6.68
C VAL A 56 -13.87 9.56 6.97
N LEU A 57 -14.57 9.16 8.03
CA LEU A 57 -14.79 7.74 8.34
C LEU A 57 -15.58 7.04 7.24
N ARG A 58 -16.66 7.66 6.75
CA ARG A 58 -17.46 7.12 5.64
C ARG A 58 -16.62 6.86 4.39
N GLN A 59 -15.68 7.75 4.06
CA GLN A 59 -14.79 7.57 2.90
C GLN A 59 -13.69 6.54 3.16
N ALA A 60 -13.15 6.51 4.38
CA ALA A 60 -12.18 5.51 4.80
C ALA A 60 -12.76 4.09 4.83
N GLU A 61 -14.07 3.95 5.08
CA GLU A 61 -14.82 2.69 5.01
C GLU A 61 -15.34 2.39 3.60
N ASN A 62 -14.98 3.19 2.59
CA ASN A 62 -15.44 3.04 1.20
C ASN A 62 -14.29 3.15 0.19
N LEU A 63 -13.09 2.73 0.56
CA LEU A 63 -12.03 2.47 -0.41
C LEU A 63 -12.40 1.26 -1.26
N HIS A 64 -12.37 1.43 -2.57
CA HIS A 64 -12.65 0.38 -3.53
C HIS A 64 -11.54 0.31 -4.57
N ASP A 65 -10.89 -0.85 -4.68
CA ASP A 65 -9.89 -1.13 -5.70
C ASP A 65 -8.74 -0.11 -5.80
N PHE A 66 -8.41 0.56 -4.68
CA PHE A 66 -7.40 1.61 -4.69
C PHE A 66 -5.98 1.02 -4.72
N GLU A 67 -5.20 1.36 -5.74
CA GLU A 67 -3.86 0.85 -5.91
C GLU A 67 -2.82 1.81 -5.32
N VAL A 68 -1.90 1.26 -4.53
CA VAL A 68 -0.68 1.95 -4.09
C VAL A 68 0.50 1.20 -4.70
N HIS A 69 1.18 1.80 -5.68
CA HIS A 69 2.13 1.11 -6.56
C HIS A 69 3.40 0.55 -5.88
N THR A 70 3.60 0.80 -4.60
CA THR A 70 4.65 0.21 -3.75
C THR A 70 4.23 -1.11 -3.07
N LEU A 71 2.97 -1.53 -3.25
CA LEU A 71 2.48 -2.85 -2.82
C LEU A 71 2.86 -3.93 -3.83
N LEU A 72 2.62 -5.19 -3.47
CA LEU A 72 2.80 -6.28 -4.44
C LEU A 72 1.82 -6.08 -5.62
N PRO A 73 2.26 -6.32 -6.87
CA PRO A 73 1.38 -6.26 -8.03
C PRO A 73 0.12 -7.12 -7.82
N GLY A 74 -1.05 -6.54 -8.10
CA GLY A 74 -2.34 -7.20 -7.91
C GLY A 74 -2.98 -6.98 -6.54
N ILE A 75 -2.29 -6.42 -5.55
CA ILE A 75 -2.90 -6.03 -4.27
C ILE A 75 -3.55 -4.66 -4.40
N LYS A 76 -4.83 -4.58 -4.05
CA LYS A 76 -5.62 -3.34 -3.99
C LYS A 76 -6.18 -3.13 -2.59
N LEU A 77 -6.34 -1.87 -2.22
CA LEU A 77 -6.95 -1.46 -0.96
C LEU A 77 -8.47 -1.49 -1.08
N ASN A 78 -9.11 -2.24 -0.19
CA ASN A 78 -10.55 -2.38 -0.11
C ASN A 78 -11.02 -2.35 1.35
N THR A 79 -12.01 -1.53 1.65
CA THR A 79 -12.62 -1.41 2.98
C THR A 79 -14.13 -1.33 2.86
N SER A 80 -14.85 -1.77 3.88
CA SER A 80 -16.30 -1.61 3.99
C SER A 80 -16.68 -1.19 5.41
N PRO A 81 -17.93 -0.78 5.67
CA PRO A 81 -18.42 -0.55 7.03
C PRO A 81 -18.32 -1.78 7.95
N THR A 82 -18.17 -2.98 7.39
CA THR A 82 -18.08 -4.26 8.13
C THR A 82 -16.68 -4.88 8.12
N ASP A 83 -15.76 -4.40 7.29
CA ASP A 83 -14.39 -4.90 7.18
C ASP A 83 -13.39 -3.75 6.98
N HIS A 84 -12.69 -3.40 8.06
CA HIS A 84 -11.76 -2.25 8.11
C HIS A 84 -10.32 -2.62 7.72
N ARG A 85 -10.07 -3.84 7.23
CA ARG A 85 -8.74 -4.30 6.84
C ARG A 85 -8.49 -3.97 5.36
N PRO A 86 -7.67 -2.96 5.04
CA PRO A 86 -7.55 -2.47 3.66
C PRO A 86 -6.81 -3.47 2.75
N ILE A 87 -5.87 -4.26 3.29
CA ILE A 87 -5.09 -5.25 2.53
C ILE A 87 -5.49 -6.64 2.98
N LYS A 88 -5.95 -7.46 2.03
CA LYS A 88 -6.35 -8.85 2.26
C LYS A 88 -5.64 -9.86 1.35
N GLY A 89 -4.97 -9.37 0.30
CA GLY A 89 -4.12 -10.18 -0.56
C GLY A 89 -2.77 -10.51 0.08
N LEU A 90 -2.29 -11.73 -0.13
CA LEU A 90 -0.93 -12.16 0.19
C LEU A 90 -0.33 -12.94 -0.98
N GLN A 91 1.01 -12.98 -1.08
CA GLN A 91 1.71 -13.81 -2.04
C GLN A 91 2.77 -14.64 -1.34
N LEU A 92 2.87 -15.92 -1.72
CA LEU A 92 3.83 -16.83 -1.10
C LEU A 92 5.27 -16.52 -1.53
N GLN A 93 6.19 -16.72 -0.59
CA GLN A 93 7.62 -16.64 -0.82
C GLN A 93 8.29 -17.93 -0.35
N ARG A 94 9.29 -18.39 -1.11
CA ARG A 94 10.16 -19.52 -0.73
C ARG A 94 11.61 -19.09 -0.73
N TRP A 95 12.41 -19.69 0.14
CA TRP A 95 13.86 -19.54 0.13
C TRP A 95 14.46 -20.42 -0.97
N ASP A 96 15.24 -19.84 -1.88
CA ASP A 96 15.89 -20.56 -2.98
C ASP A 96 17.36 -20.96 -2.69
N GLY A 97 17.82 -20.74 -1.45
CA GLY A 97 19.22 -20.92 -1.04
C GLY A 97 20.02 -19.62 -1.00
N ARG A 98 19.51 -18.52 -1.58
CA ARG A 98 20.19 -17.21 -1.62
C ARG A 98 19.29 -16.05 -1.24
N THR A 99 18.02 -16.08 -1.66
CA THR A 99 17.05 -15.03 -1.40
C THR A 99 15.64 -15.61 -1.27
N TRP A 100 14.73 -14.81 -0.71
CA TRP A 100 13.30 -15.08 -0.80
C TRP A 100 12.79 -14.74 -2.20
N VAL A 101 12.20 -15.71 -2.88
CA VAL A 101 11.59 -15.55 -4.20
C VAL A 101 10.08 -15.75 -4.11
N ARG A 102 9.32 -14.81 -4.70
CA ARG A 102 7.85 -14.87 -4.79
C ARG A 102 7.45 -15.95 -5.79
N PHE A 103 6.36 -16.66 -5.52
CA PHE A 103 5.78 -17.64 -6.43
C PHE A 103 4.26 -17.75 -6.25
N GLY A 104 3.57 -18.28 -7.27
CA GLY A 104 2.11 -18.36 -7.28
C GLY A 104 1.43 -17.01 -7.52
N GLU A 105 0.11 -17.05 -7.67
CA GLU A 105 -0.74 -15.86 -7.77
C GLU A 105 -0.96 -15.22 -6.41
N VAL A 106 -1.53 -14.00 -6.40
CA VAL A 106 -2.01 -13.37 -5.17
C VAL A 106 -3.20 -14.16 -4.64
N ILE A 107 -3.16 -14.51 -3.36
CA ILE A 107 -4.21 -15.21 -2.65
C ILE A 107 -5.00 -14.17 -1.85
N GLU A 108 -6.30 -14.09 -2.09
CA GLU A 108 -7.20 -13.27 -1.30
C GLU A 108 -7.53 -13.96 0.03
N GLY A 109 -7.38 -13.22 1.13
CA GLY A 109 -7.86 -13.63 2.43
C GLY A 109 -9.39 -13.66 2.48
N VAL A 110 -9.95 -14.55 3.30
CA VAL A 110 -11.40 -14.67 3.46
C VAL A 110 -11.97 -13.35 3.99
N SER A 111 -12.89 -12.75 3.23
CA SER A 111 -13.75 -11.66 3.69
C SER A 111 -14.64 -12.18 4.83
N ALA A 112 -14.64 -11.48 5.96
CA ALA A 112 -15.52 -11.80 7.08
C ALA A 112 -16.98 -11.47 6.75
#